data_AF-A0ABD5YVI8-F1
#
_entry.id   AF-A0ABD5YVI8-F1
#
_cell.length_a   1.000
_cell.length_b   1.000
_cell.length_c   1.000
_cell.angle_alpha   90.00
_cell.angle_beta   90.00
_cell.angle_gamma   90.00
#
_symmetry.space_group_name_H-M   'P 1'
#
loop_
_entity.id
_entity.type
_entity.pdbx_description
1 polymer ?
#
loop_
_entity_poly.entity_id
_entity_poly.type
_entity_poly.pdbx_seq_one_letter_code
_entity_poly.pdbx_strand_id
1 'polypeptide(L)'
;MGLDIQIIELDIAYLPTEDLSDVKATWEFLSRIGEVCLDEANGMFVVWCIRDSELWITEWFSDLSDSWLFDAHNDPKPAYHMINETLPTH
;
A
#
# COMPACT_ATOMS: atom_id res chain seq x y z
N MET A 1 -13.21 -21.71 -8.76
CA MET A 1 -12.78 -22.73 -7.78
C MET A 1 -13.58 -22.69 -6.47
N GLY A 2 -14.50 -21.73 -6.26
CA GLY A 2 -15.34 -21.70 -5.04
C GLY A 2 -14.54 -21.50 -3.75
N LEU A 3 -13.34 -20.92 -3.85
CA LEU A 3 -12.45 -20.64 -2.74
C LEU A 3 -12.47 -19.14 -2.46
N ASP A 4 -12.36 -18.80 -1.19
CA ASP A 4 -12.14 -17.44 -0.73
C ASP A 4 -10.72 -16.98 -1.09
N ILE A 5 -10.63 -15.72 -1.50
CA ILE A 5 -9.36 -15.05 -1.79
C ILE A 5 -9.21 -13.91 -0.80
N GLN A 6 -8.00 -13.78 -0.25
CA GLN A 6 -7.63 -12.68 0.62
C GLN A 6 -6.20 -12.25 0.32
N ILE A 7 -5.98 -10.95 0.24
CA ILE A 7 -4.64 -10.36 0.26
C ILE A 7 -4.24 -10.17 1.72
N ILE A 8 -3.21 -10.89 2.17
CA ILE A 8 -2.80 -10.91 3.58
C ILE A 8 -1.52 -10.11 3.88
N GLU A 9 -0.75 -9.74 2.86
CA GLU A 9 0.59 -9.15 3.00
C GLU A 9 0.88 -8.18 1.84
N LEU A 10 0.04 -7.15 1.66
CA LEU A 10 0.21 -6.19 0.56
C LEU A 10 1.33 -5.19 0.85
N ASP A 11 2.26 -5.08 -0.09
CA ASP A 11 3.24 -3.99 -0.18
C ASP A 11 3.50 -3.61 -1.66
N ILE A 12 3.99 -2.38 -1.92
CA ILE A 12 4.25 -1.89 -3.28
C ILE A 12 5.60 -1.18 -3.30
N ALA A 13 6.60 -1.95 -3.68
CA ALA A 13 7.96 -1.45 -3.87
C ALA A 13 8.09 -0.51 -5.07
N TYR A 14 8.93 0.50 -4.94
CA TYR A 14 9.36 1.35 -6.04
C TYR A 14 10.86 1.67 -5.95
N LEU A 15 11.45 1.99 -7.10
CA LEU A 15 12.81 2.55 -7.15
C LEU A 15 12.70 4.04 -6.76
N PRO A 16 13.37 4.52 -5.70
CA PRO A 16 13.37 5.93 -5.36
C PRO A 16 14.03 6.71 -6.48
N THR A 17 13.25 7.52 -7.18
CA THR A 17 13.75 8.49 -8.15
C THR A 17 13.50 9.91 -7.61
N GLU A 18 14.17 10.92 -8.18
CA GLU A 18 13.83 12.32 -7.87
C GLU A 18 12.41 12.69 -8.32
N ASP A 19 11.78 11.86 -9.16
CA ASP A 19 10.42 12.06 -9.65
C ASP A 19 9.40 11.40 -8.71
N LEU A 20 8.63 12.25 -8.03
CA LEU A 20 7.53 11.80 -7.17
C LEU A 20 6.36 11.17 -7.95
N SER A 21 6.39 11.18 -9.28
CA SER A 21 5.37 10.54 -10.12
C SER A 21 5.33 9.01 -9.93
N ASP A 22 6.49 8.37 -9.73
CA ASP A 22 6.57 6.94 -9.44
C ASP A 22 5.91 6.62 -8.09
N VAL A 23 6.15 7.46 -7.08
CA VAL A 23 5.53 7.33 -5.76
C VAL A 23 4.02 7.52 -5.85
N LYS A 24 3.54 8.53 -6.59
CA LYS A 24 2.11 8.73 -6.82
C LYS A 24 1.46 7.55 -7.53
N ALA A 25 2.13 6.98 -8.53
CA ALA A 25 1.64 5.80 -9.24
C ALA A 25 1.48 4.59 -8.30
N THR A 26 2.39 4.40 -7.33
CA THR A 26 2.22 3.35 -6.32
C THR A 26 0.99 3.55 -5.45
N TRP A 27 0.66 4.80 -5.07
CA TRP A 27 -0.53 5.09 -4.27
C TRP A 27 -1.82 4.88 -5.07
N GLU A 28 -1.83 5.28 -6.34
CA GLU A 28 -2.97 5.02 -7.24
C GLU A 28 -3.20 3.51 -7.43
N PHE A 29 -2.11 2.74 -7.54
CA PHE A 29 -2.18 1.29 -7.63
C PHE A 29 -2.75 0.67 -6.34
N LEU A 30 -2.35 1.18 -5.18
CA LEU A 30 -2.86 0.75 -3.88
C LEU A 30 -4.37 0.98 -3.73
N SER A 31 -4.86 2.17 -4.09
CA SER A 31 -6.30 2.45 -4.14
C SER A 31 -7.03 1.49 -5.08
N ARG A 32 -6.46 1.22 -6.26
CA ARG A 32 -7.07 0.28 -7.22
C ARG A 32 -7.15 -1.15 -6.68
N ILE A 33 -6.15 -1.62 -5.95
CA ILE A 33 -6.20 -2.91 -5.25
C ILE A 33 -7.32 -2.89 -4.20
N GLY A 34 -7.44 -1.79 -3.44
CA GLY A 34 -8.52 -1.60 -2.47
C GLY A 34 -9.90 -1.76 -3.09
N GLU A 35 -10.17 -1.07 -4.20
CA GLU A 35 -11.43 -1.19 -4.97
C GLU A 35 -11.71 -2.64 -5.37
N VAL A 36 -10.71 -3.33 -5.95
CA VAL A 36 -10.86 -4.74 -6.37
C VAL A 36 -11.12 -5.65 -5.18
N CYS A 37 -10.50 -5.40 -4.02
CA CYS A 37 -10.72 -6.22 -2.83
C CYS A 37 -12.12 -6.02 -2.24
N LEU A 38 -12.66 -4.80 -2.32
CA LEU A 38 -14.04 -4.51 -1.93
C LEU A 38 -15.05 -5.26 -2.80
N ASP A 39 -14.78 -5.39 -4.10
CA ASP A 39 -15.67 -6.07 -5.03
C ASP A 39 -15.53 -7.60 -5.02
N GLU A 40 -14.30 -8.13 -4.88
CA GLU A 40 -13.99 -9.53 -5.23
C GLU A 40 -13.28 -10.34 -4.12
N ALA A 41 -12.67 -9.70 -3.11
CA ALA A 41 -11.81 -10.37 -2.12
C ALA A 41 -12.34 -10.28 -0.68
N ASN A 42 -13.60 -10.67 -0.49
CA ASN A 42 -14.28 -10.65 0.82
C ASN A 42 -14.24 -9.29 1.53
N GLY A 43 -14.05 -8.19 0.78
CA GLY A 43 -14.01 -6.85 1.32
C GLY A 43 -12.80 -6.53 2.20
N MET A 44 -11.73 -7.33 2.13
CA MET A 44 -10.59 -7.20 3.05
C MET A 44 -9.25 -7.38 2.36
N PHE A 45 -8.30 -6.53 2.73
CA PHE A 45 -6.89 -6.71 2.48
C PHE A 45 -6.10 -6.31 3.73
N VAL A 46 -4.91 -6.89 3.88
CA VAL A 46 -3.96 -6.59 4.95
C VAL A 46 -2.67 -6.09 4.32
N VAL A 47 -2.16 -4.96 4.78
CA VAL A 47 -0.85 -4.44 4.38
C VAL A 47 0.24 -5.05 5.25
N TRP A 48 1.40 -5.33 4.65
CA TRP A 48 2.49 -6.03 5.36
C TRP A 48 3.13 -5.17 6.45
N CYS A 49 3.25 -3.87 6.21
CA CYS A 49 3.78 -2.89 7.16
C CYS A 49 3.09 -1.53 6.99
N ILE A 50 3.24 -0.66 8.00
CA ILE A 50 2.49 0.60 8.09
C ILE A 50 3.40 1.85 8.07
N ARG A 51 4.64 1.78 8.60
CA ARG A 51 5.49 2.97 8.87
C ARG A 51 6.94 2.84 8.45
N ASP A 52 7.48 3.78 7.66
CA ASP A 52 8.77 3.62 6.95
C ASP A 52 9.96 3.09 7.80
N SER A 53 9.92 3.19 9.14
CA SER A 53 10.92 2.62 10.05
C SER A 53 10.96 1.09 10.15
N GLU A 54 10.01 0.36 9.56
CA GLU A 54 9.91 -1.11 9.69
C GLU A 54 10.23 -1.84 8.36
N LEU A 55 10.83 -1.14 7.38
CA LEU A 55 11.07 -1.58 5.99
C LEU A 55 11.89 -2.86 5.85
N TRP A 56 11.23 -4.01 5.90
CA TRP A 56 11.83 -5.32 5.59
C TRP A 56 12.46 -5.35 4.19
N ILE A 57 11.85 -4.67 3.22
CA ILE A 57 12.26 -4.75 1.82
C ILE A 57 13.68 -4.23 1.57
N THR A 58 14.11 -3.23 2.35
CA THR A 58 15.45 -2.65 2.23
C THR A 58 16.56 -3.60 2.71
N GLU A 59 16.22 -4.57 3.57
CA GLU A 59 17.15 -5.61 4.02
C GLU A 59 17.50 -6.60 2.89
N TRP A 60 16.58 -6.79 1.93
CA TRP A 60 16.72 -7.73 0.82
C TRP A 60 17.07 -7.04 -0.51
N PHE A 61 16.61 -5.80 -0.68
CA PHE A 61 16.75 -5.02 -1.91
C PHE A 61 17.15 -3.58 -1.56
N SER A 62 18.45 -3.31 -1.54
CA SER A 62 19.01 -2.03 -1.09
C SER A 62 18.55 -0.80 -1.88
N ASP A 63 18.12 -1.02 -3.13
CA ASP A 63 17.80 0.06 -4.06
C ASP A 63 16.29 0.33 -4.11
N LEU A 64 15.47 -0.44 -3.37
CA LEU A 64 14.03 -0.27 -3.32
C LEU A 64 13.60 0.50 -2.06
N SER A 65 12.52 1.25 -2.22
CA SER A 65 11.69 1.78 -1.14
C SER A 65 10.27 1.29 -1.33
N ASP A 66 9.36 1.67 -0.44
CA ASP A 66 7.99 1.20 -0.45
C ASP A 66 7.00 2.31 -0.06
N SER A 67 5.77 2.18 -0.53
CA SER A 67 4.76 3.24 -0.53
C SER A 67 3.92 3.25 0.73
N TRP A 68 4.55 3.24 1.90
CA TRP A 68 3.83 2.99 3.15
C TRP A 68 2.92 4.14 3.55
N LEU A 69 1.94 3.83 4.40
CA LEU A 69 0.84 4.73 4.75
C LEU A 69 1.27 5.84 5.71
N PHE A 70 2.33 5.61 6.47
CA PHE A 70 2.84 6.55 7.47
C PHE A 70 4.35 6.70 7.35
N ASP A 71 4.85 7.88 7.69
CA ASP A 71 6.28 8.12 7.77
C ASP A 71 6.87 7.57 9.09
N ALA A 72 8.18 7.80 9.29
CA ALA A 72 8.89 7.36 10.48
C ALA A 72 8.38 7.99 11.80
N HIS A 73 7.61 9.08 11.75
CA HIS A 73 7.05 9.78 12.91
C HIS A 73 5.60 9.38 13.21
N ASN A 74 5.02 8.47 12.41
CA ASN A 74 3.59 8.10 12.41
C ASN A 74 2.68 9.17 11.83
N ASP A 75 3.21 10.10 11.03
CA ASP A 75 2.38 11.06 10.31
C ASP A 75 1.84 10.41 9.03
N PRO A 76 0.54 10.57 8.71
CA PRO A 76 -0.06 9.96 7.53
C PRO A 76 0.52 10.56 6.24
N LYS A 77 0.92 9.67 5.32
CA LYS A 77 1.37 10.01 3.96
C LYS A 77 0.17 10.15 3.02
N PRO A 78 0.32 10.77 1.83
CA PRO A 78 -0.80 10.89 0.88
C PRO A 78 -1.48 9.56 0.52
N ALA A 79 -0.73 8.44 0.51
CA ALA A 79 -1.26 7.09 0.34
C ALA A 79 -2.39 6.73 1.31
N TYR A 80 -2.22 7.08 2.60
CA TYR A 80 -3.21 6.83 3.64
C TYR A 80 -4.53 7.51 3.30
N HIS A 81 -4.48 8.78 2.89
CA HIS A 81 -5.67 9.56 2.56
C HIS A 81 -6.38 9.01 1.32
N MET A 82 -5.62 8.62 0.29
CA MET A 82 -6.19 8.03 -0.93
C MET A 82 -6.93 6.71 -0.68
N ILE A 83 -6.36 5.82 0.14
CA ILE A 83 -7.05 4.59 0.54
C ILE A 83 -8.29 4.91 1.37
N ASN A 84 -8.17 5.83 2.33
CA ASN A 84 -9.29 6.19 3.20
C ASN A 84 -10.47 6.79 2.40
N GLU A 85 -10.20 7.50 1.31
CA GLU A 85 -11.21 7.98 0.36
C GLU A 85 -11.85 6.85 -0.48
N THR A 86 -11.15 5.74 -0.65
CA THR A 86 -11.64 4.56 -1.40
C THR A 86 -12.58 3.71 -0.53
N LEU A 87 -12.47 3.79 0.79
CA LEU A 87 -13.29 3.00 1.72
C LEU A 87 -14.70 3.61 1.86
N PRO A 88 -15.77 2.78 1.90
CA PRO A 88 -17.12 3.28 2.11
C PRO A 88 -17.25 4.00 3.46
N THR A 89 -17.85 5.19 3.47
CA THR A 89 -18.25 5.86 4.72
C THR A 89 -19.42 5.10 5.36
N HIS A 90 -19.26 4.68 6.62
CA HIS A 90 -20.31 4.07 7.44
C HIS A 90 -21.47 5.03 7.75
#